data_AF-A0A922L013-F1
#
_entry.id   AF-A0A922L013-F1
#
_cell.length_a   1.000
_cell.length_b   1.000
_cell.length_c   1.000
_cell.angle_alpha   90.00
_cell.angle_beta   90.00
_cell.angle_gamma   90.00
#
_symmetry.space_group_name_H-M   'P 1'
#
loop_
_entity.id
_entity.type
_entity.pdbx_description
1 polymer ?
#
loop_
_entity_poly.entity_id
_entity_poly.type
_entity_poly.pdbx_seq_one_letter_code
_entity_poly.pdbx_strand_id
1 'polypeptide(L)'
;MFSGNWNENDQVTINDYSYETYYAFLRMLHTGKIYINLQNITELVDLANCYGDERLMEYCKTFIRNDLDEQTMSHISSINQQIRNEGIAC
;
A
#
# COMPACT_ATOMS: atom_id res chain seq x y z
N MET A 1 20.30 3.50 -4.67
CA MET A 1 20.55 2.05 -4.88
C MET A 1 21.70 1.84 -5.86
N PHE A 2 21.60 2.24 -7.14
CA PHE A 2 22.59 1.91 -8.18
C PHE A 2 23.61 3.01 -8.48
N SER A 3 24.51 3.29 -7.54
CA SER A 3 25.64 4.23 -7.74
C SER A 3 26.97 3.55 -7.38
N GLY A 4 28.06 3.91 -8.05
CA GLY A 4 29.41 3.34 -7.81
C GLY A 4 29.82 2.23 -8.78
N ASN A 5 30.95 1.57 -8.53
CA ASN A 5 31.42 0.43 -9.31
C ASN A 5 30.70 -0.84 -8.85
N TRP A 6 29.81 -1.35 -9.71
CA TRP A 6 29.17 -2.65 -9.52
C TRP A 6 30.08 -3.72 -10.14
N ASN A 7 30.33 -4.81 -9.39
CA ASN A 7 30.95 -6.01 -9.96
C ASN A 7 29.99 -6.62 -11.00
N GLU A 8 30.49 -7.51 -11.87
CA GLU A 8 29.81 -8.08 -13.06
C GLU A 8 28.44 -8.78 -12.83
N ASN A 9 27.89 -8.79 -11.62
CA ASN A 9 26.54 -9.30 -11.35
C ASN A 9 25.49 -8.19 -11.55
N ASP A 10 24.65 -8.37 -12.56
CA ASP A 10 23.51 -7.53 -12.92
C ASP A 10 22.22 -7.87 -12.14
N GLN A 11 22.33 -8.72 -11.11
CA GLN A 11 21.21 -9.17 -10.29
C GLN A 11 21.16 -8.50 -8.92
N VAL A 12 19.95 -8.09 -8.52
CA VAL A 12 19.63 -7.70 -7.14
C VAL A 12 18.53 -8.59 -6.59
N THR A 13 18.75 -9.15 -5.41
CA THR A 13 17.74 -9.90 -4.67
C THR A 13 17.16 -9.02 -3.57
N ILE A 14 15.83 -9.01 -3.47
CA ILE A 14 15.08 -8.25 -2.46
C ILE A 14 14.20 -9.22 -1.69
N ASN A 15 14.40 -9.29 -0.37
CA ASN A 15 13.72 -10.24 0.51
C ASN A 15 12.83 -9.55 1.56
N ASP A 16 13.00 -8.24 1.75
CA ASP A 16 12.34 -7.47 2.81
C ASP A 16 10.87 -7.13 2.51
N TYR A 17 10.43 -7.34 1.27
CA TYR A 17 9.09 -6.97 0.80
C TYR A 17 8.46 -8.13 0.05
N SER A 18 7.13 -8.24 0.13
CA SER A 18 6.41 -9.20 -0.68
C SER A 18 6.55 -8.89 -2.17
N TYR A 19 6.46 -9.94 -3.00
CA TYR A 19 6.50 -9.80 -4.46
C TYR A 19 5.44 -8.81 -4.95
N GLU A 20 4.20 -8.89 -4.45
CA GLU A 20 3.09 -8.04 -4.87
C GLU A 20 3.34 -6.57 -4.56
N THR A 21 3.84 -6.25 -3.37
CA THR A 21 4.20 -4.87 -3.00
C THR A 21 5.32 -4.35 -3.89
N TYR A 22 6.42 -5.09 -4.01
CA TYR A 22 7.56 -4.61 -4.76
C TYR A 22 7.25 -4.49 -6.27
N TYR A 23 6.44 -5.41 -6.80
CA TYR A 23 5.94 -5.33 -8.17
C TYR A 23 5.03 -4.11 -8.40
N ALA A 24 4.13 -3.78 -7.46
CA ALA A 24 3.30 -2.58 -7.53
C ALA A 24 4.16 -1.31 -7.55
N PHE A 25 5.23 -1.27 -6.74
CA PHE A 25 6.20 -0.18 -6.73
C PHE A 25 6.94 -0.06 -8.07
N LEU A 26 7.49 -1.15 -8.60
CA LEU A 26 8.15 -1.14 -9.92
C LEU A 26 7.20 -0.66 -11.02
N ARG A 27 5.95 -1.13 -11.03
CA ARG A 27 4.92 -0.68 -11.98
C ARG A 27 4.69 0.83 -11.86
N MET A 28 4.66 1.39 -10.64
CA MET A 28 4.52 2.83 -10.43
C MET A 28 5.67 3.62 -11.03
N LEU A 29 6.91 3.16 -10.86
CA LEU A 29 8.09 3.81 -11.43
C LEU A 29 8.04 3.85 -12.96
N HIS A 30 7.58 2.77 -13.60
CA HIS A 30 7.50 2.70 -15.06
C HIS A 30 6.26 3.37 -15.67
N THR A 31 5.11 3.35 -14.98
CA THR A 31 3.82 3.73 -15.59
C THR A 31 3.17 4.95 -14.98
N GLY A 32 3.67 5.43 -13.84
CA GLY A 32 3.02 6.49 -13.09
C GLY A 32 1.91 6.02 -12.16
N LYS A 33 1.43 4.78 -12.31
CA LYS A 33 0.23 4.25 -11.62
C LYS A 33 0.59 3.19 -10.60
N ILE A 34 -0.03 3.27 -9.42
CA ILE A 34 0.15 2.30 -8.35
C ILE A 34 -1.18 1.72 -7.90
N TYR A 35 -1.16 0.44 -7.52
CA TYR A 35 -2.29 -0.22 -6.89
C TYR A 35 -2.01 -0.35 -5.39
N ILE A 36 -2.83 0.28 -4.57
CA ILE A 36 -2.70 0.33 -3.11
C ILE A 36 -3.95 -0.31 -2.50
N ASN A 37 -3.75 -1.16 -1.50
CA ASN A 37 -4.80 -1.81 -0.73
C ASN A 37 -4.33 -2.07 0.73
N LEU A 38 -5.22 -2.63 1.54
CA LEU A 38 -4.93 -2.90 2.96
C LEU A 38 -3.80 -3.91 3.17
N GLN A 39 -3.54 -4.80 2.22
CA GLN A 39 -2.52 -5.83 2.33
C GLN A 39 -1.12 -5.28 2.04
N ASN A 40 -0.99 -4.28 1.16
CA ASN A 40 0.32 -3.77 0.73
C ASN A 40 0.66 -2.37 1.29
N ILE A 41 -0.30 -1.64 1.86
CA ILE A 41 -0.09 -0.24 2.30
C ILE A 41 1.08 -0.09 3.27
N THR A 42 1.25 -1.01 4.23
CA THR A 42 2.35 -0.93 5.22
C THR A 42 3.70 -1.07 4.55
N GLU A 43 3.88 -2.09 3.71
CA GLU A 43 5.15 -2.32 3.00
C GLU A 43 5.44 -1.20 1.98
N LEU A 44 4.41 -0.59 1.38
CA LEU A 44 4.57 0.56 0.48
C LEU A 44 5.01 1.83 1.21
N VAL A 45 4.52 2.07 2.44
CA VAL A 45 5.00 3.16 3.30
C VAL A 45 6.47 2.94 3.66
N ASP A 46 6.84 1.71 4.01
CA ASP A 46 8.23 1.36 4.31
C ASP A 46 9.14 1.52 3.09
N LEU A 47 8.69 1.13 1.89
CA LEU A 47 9.41 1.38 0.63
C LEU A 47 9.61 2.88 0.38
N ALA A 48 8.57 3.69 0.57
CA ALA A 48 8.65 5.13 0.37
C ALA A 48 9.71 5.76 1.28
N ASN A 49 9.76 5.32 2.55
CA ASN A 49 10.78 5.75 3.50
C ASN A 49 12.19 5.23 3.12
N CYS A 50 12.31 3.96 2.78
CA CYS A 50 13.59 3.31 2.45
C CYS A 50 14.27 3.94 1.23
N TYR A 51 13.49 4.26 0.20
CA TYR A 51 13.99 4.84 -1.05
C TYR A 51 13.90 6.38 -1.09
N GLY A 52 13.29 7.02 -0.09
CA GLY A 52 13.06 8.46 -0.08
C GLY A 52 12.12 8.94 -1.18
N ASP A 53 11.16 8.10 -1.60
CA ASP A 53 10.21 8.42 -2.67
C ASP A 53 8.99 9.18 -2.12
N GLU A 54 9.06 10.51 -2.17
CA GLU A 54 8.00 11.40 -1.69
C GLU A 54 6.67 11.21 -2.45
N ARG A 55 6.73 10.84 -3.74
CA ARG A 55 5.53 10.64 -4.55
C ARG A 55 4.80 9.37 -4.12
N LEU A 56 5.53 8.28 -3.88
CA LEU A 56 4.95 7.07 -3.31
C LEU A 56 4.33 7.34 -1.94
N MET A 57 5.03 8.10 -1.09
CA MET A 57 4.54 8.49 0.23
C MET A 57 3.21 9.26 0.13
N GLU A 58 3.08 10.22 -0.79
CA GLU A 58 1.83 10.96 -0.97
C GLU A 58 0.68 10.09 -1.48
N TYR A 59 0.92 9.10 -2.34
CA TYR A 59 -0.11 8.13 -2.71
C TYR A 59 -0.57 7.31 -1.50
N CYS A 60 0.38 6.83 -0.68
CA CYS A 60 0.06 6.06 0.52
C CYS A 60 -0.77 6.89 1.51
N LYS A 61 -0.38 8.13 1.78
CA LYS A 61 -1.13 9.05 2.65
C LYS A 61 -2.53 9.35 2.11
N THR A 62 -2.66 9.52 0.79
CA THR A 62 -3.96 9.77 0.15
C THR A 62 -4.89 8.58 0.33
N PHE A 63 -4.39 7.36 0.10
CA PHE A 63 -5.15 6.13 0.32
C PHE A 63 -5.58 5.98 1.79
N ILE A 64 -4.68 6.25 2.74
CA ILE A 64 -5.00 6.19 4.18
C ILE A 64 -6.11 7.18 4.55
N ARG A 65 -6.05 8.42 4.04
CA ARG A 65 -7.01 9.46 4.40
C ARG A 65 -8.37 9.30 3.73
N ASN A 66 -8.42 8.81 2.49
CA ASN A 66 -9.65 8.83 1.70
C ASN A 66 -10.27 7.45 1.64
N ASP A 67 -9.52 6.46 1.16
CA ASP A 67 -10.07 5.14 0.87
C ASP A 67 -10.26 4.29 2.14
N LEU A 68 -9.32 4.40 3.09
CA LEU A 68 -9.36 3.65 4.35
C LEU A 68 -10.46 4.17 5.28
N ASP A 69 -10.60 5.49 5.40
CA ASP A 69 -11.67 6.11 6.18
C ASP A 69 -13.05 5.77 5.57
N GLU A 70 -13.21 5.86 4.25
CA GLU A 70 -14.45 5.50 3.56
C GLU A 70 -14.80 4.01 3.72
N GLN A 71 -13.83 3.11 3.52
CA GLN A 71 -14.05 1.66 3.69
C GLN A 71 -14.42 1.32 5.14
N THR A 72 -13.75 1.92 6.11
CA THR A 72 -14.04 1.71 7.53
C THR A 72 -15.44 2.18 7.88
N MET A 73 -15.83 3.37 7.41
CA MET A 73 -17.17 3.93 7.63
C MET A 73 -18.27 3.11 6.94
N SER A 74 -18.00 2.63 5.72
CA SER A 74 -18.91 1.73 4.99
C SER A 74 -19.09 0.39 5.70
N HIS A 75 -17.99 -0.18 6.21
CA HIS A 75 -18.01 -1.44 6.95
C HIS A 75 -18.80 -1.32 8.26
N ILE A 76 -18.56 -0.25 9.04
CA ILE A 76 -19.32 0.04 10.27
C ILE A 76 -20.80 0.24 9.97
N SER A 77 -21.14 0.94 8.88
CA SER A 77 -22.53 1.15 8.46
C SER A 77 -23.22 -0.17 8.12
N SER A 78 -22.50 -1.07 7.45
CA SER A 78 -22.99 -2.40 7.08
C SER A 78 -23.23 -3.27 8.32
N ILE A 79 -22.29 -3.28 9.29
CA ILE A 79 -22.45 -3.98 10.58
C ILE A 79 -23.66 -3.42 11.34
N ASN A 80 -23.78 -2.10 11.45
CA ASN A 80 -24.92 -1.47 12.13
C ASN A 80 -26.27 -1.84 11.50
N GLN A 81 -26.30 -2.00 10.17
CA GLN A 81 -27.51 -2.45 9.49
C GLN A 81 -27.81 -3.93 9.76
N GLN A 82 -26.81 -4.79 9.82
CA GLN A 82 -26.97 -6.20 10.20
C GLN A 82 -27.53 -6.32 11.62
N ILE A 83 -26.97 -5.59 12.60
CA ILE A 83 -27.45 -5.56 13.99
C ILE A 83 -28.91 -5.11 14.05
N ARG A 84 -29.28 -4.05 13.31
CA ARG A 84 -30.68 -3.57 13.23
C ARG A 84 -31.61 -4.63 12.65
N ASN A 85 -31.18 -5.34 11.60
CA ASN A 85 -32.00 -6.34 10.93
C ASN A 85 -32.16 -7.63 11.76
N GLU A 86 -31.19 -7.96 12.60
CA GLU A 86 -31.21 -9.14 13.48
C GLU A 86 -32.00 -8.92 14.79
N GLY A 87 -32.52 -7.72 15.03
CA GLY A 87 -33.38 -7.44 16.18
C GLY A 87 -32.66 -7.56 17.53
N ILE A 88 -31.32 -7.54 17.55
CA ILE A 88 -30.51 -7.47 18.76
C ILE A 88 -30.46 -6.00 19.22
N ALA A 89 -31.62 -5.44 19.51
CA ALA A 89 -31.75 -4.21 20.28
C ALA A 89 -32.06 -4.63 21.72
N CYS A 90 -31.13 -4.38 22.64
CA CYS A 90 -31.50 -4.20 24.04
C CYS A 90 -32.26 -2.88 24.19
#